data_AF-A0A920T3C2-F1
#
_entry.id   AF-A0A920T3C2-F1
#
_cell.length_a   1.000
_cell.length_b   1.000
_cell.length_c   1.000
_cell.angle_alpha   90.00
_cell.angle_beta   90.00
_cell.angle_gamma   90.00
#
_symmetry.space_group_name_H-M   'P 1'
#
loop_
_entity.id
_entity.type
_entity.pdbx_description
1 polymer ?
#
loop_
_entity_poly.entity_id
_entity_poly.type
_entity_poly.pdbx_seq_one_letter_code
_entity_poly.pdbx_strand_id
1 'polypeptide(L)'
;MEHPSNVAVALDTCEKAGVSRDIALAGMHKVQPDVGALKAWNLDVKEKRLQFVNGMAANDPVSTLQIWKFVIGRFPADGGTCIFF
;
A
#
# COMPACT_ATOMS: atom_id res chain seq x y z
N MET A 1 -3.64 -1.43 2.99
CA MET A 1 -4.75 -0.47 3.14
C MET A 1 -4.91 0.14 1.75
N GLU A 2 -6.10 0.05 1.17
CA GLU A 2 -6.35 0.53 -0.20
C GLU A 2 -6.84 1.98 -0.18
N HIS A 3 -6.54 2.75 -1.24
CA HIS A 3 -6.97 4.14 -1.32
C HIS A 3 -8.47 4.23 -1.65
N PRO A 4 -9.26 5.10 -0.96
CA PRO A 4 -10.69 5.23 -1.23
C PRO A 4 -11.02 5.55 -2.69
N SER A 5 -10.14 6.29 -3.38
CA SER A 5 -10.26 6.59 -4.82
C SER A 5 -10.20 5.32 -5.68
N ASN A 6 -9.30 4.40 -5.36
CA ASN A 6 -9.14 3.15 -6.10
C ASN A 6 -10.36 2.24 -5.91
N VAL A 7 -10.86 2.17 -4.67
CA VAL A 7 -12.11 1.44 -4.35
C VAL A 7 -13.30 2.05 -5.10
N ALA A 8 -13.42 3.38 -5.13
CA ALA A 8 -14.51 4.06 -5.83
C ALA A 8 -14.53 3.77 -7.33
N VAL A 9 -13.36 3.85 -7.99
CA VAL A 9 -13.22 3.53 -9.42
C VAL A 9 -13.55 2.07 -9.70
N ALA A 10 -13.10 1.16 -8.85
CA ALA A 10 -13.40 -0.26 -8.99
C ALA A 10 -14.90 -0.55 -8.82
N LEU A 11 -15.57 0.09 -7.86
CA LEU A 11 -17.02 -0.06 -7.65
C LEU A 11 -17.83 0.47 -8.84
N ASP A 12 -17.49 1.65 -9.37
CA ASP A 12 -18.15 2.21 -10.56
C ASP A 12 -17.95 1.32 -11.80
N THR A 13 -16.77 0.71 -11.92
CA THR A 13 -16.49 -0.28 -12.98
C THR A 13 -17.34 -1.54 -12.82
N CYS A 14 -17.48 -2.07 -11.60
CA CYS A 14 -18.34 -3.22 -11.30
C CYS A 14 -19.82 -2.93 -11.59
N GLU A 15 -20.30 -1.75 -11.23
CA GLU A 15 -21.67 -1.32 -11.51
C GLU A 15 -21.97 -1.30 -13.02
N LYS A 16 -21.06 -0.71 -13.82
CA LYS A 16 -21.16 -0.70 -15.29
C LYS A 16 -21.11 -2.10 -15.91
N ALA A 17 -20.44 -3.04 -15.26
CA ALA A 17 -20.40 -4.45 -15.66
C ALA A 17 -21.62 -5.27 -15.18
N GLY A 18 -22.58 -4.65 -14.50
CA GLY A 18 -23.77 -5.32 -13.98
C GLY A 18 -23.54 -6.13 -12.69
N VAL A 19 -22.42 -5.91 -12.00
CA VAL A 19 -22.11 -6.56 -10.71
C VAL A 19 -22.71 -5.73 -9.59
N SER A 20 -23.53 -6.34 -8.73
CA SER A 20 -24.12 -5.63 -7.59
C SER A 20 -23.04 -5.19 -6.60
N ARG A 21 -23.29 -4.05 -5.94
CA ARG A 21 -22.37 -3.46 -4.97
C ARG A 21 -21.95 -4.44 -3.87
N ASP A 22 -22.87 -5.22 -3.35
CA ASP A 22 -22.61 -6.18 -2.26
C ASP A 22 -21.65 -7.29 -2.72
N ILE A 23 -21.82 -7.79 -3.95
CA ILE A 23 -20.92 -8.79 -4.54
C ILE A 23 -19.53 -8.18 -4.76
N ALA A 24 -19.46 -6.96 -5.30
CA ALA A 24 -18.22 -6.26 -5.54
C ALA A 24 -17.43 -6.03 -4.24
N LEU A 25 -18.08 -5.51 -3.20
CA LEU A 25 -17.45 -5.28 -1.89
C LEU A 25 -17.00 -6.60 -1.24
N ALA A 26 -17.83 -7.65 -1.28
CA ALA A 26 -17.44 -8.95 -0.76
C ALA A 26 -16.22 -9.54 -1.50
N GLY A 27 -16.11 -9.32 -2.80
CA GLY A 27 -14.94 -9.70 -3.61
C GLY A 27 -13.69 -8.91 -3.24
N MET A 28 -13.81 -7.58 -3.13
CA MET A 28 -12.72 -6.69 -2.74
C MET A 28 -12.17 -7.02 -1.34
N HIS A 29 -13.03 -7.39 -0.39
CA HIS A 29 -12.59 -7.81 0.95
C HIS A 29 -11.85 -9.16 0.97
N LYS A 30 -12.13 -10.04 0.01
CA LYS A 30 -11.48 -11.35 -0.11
C LYS A 30 -10.20 -11.32 -0.94
N VAL A 31 -9.93 -10.22 -1.64
CA VAL A 31 -8.76 -10.11 -2.50
C VAL A 31 -7.49 -10.24 -1.66
N GLN A 32 -6.55 -11.06 -2.13
CA GLN A 32 -5.20 -11.00 -1.56
C GLN A 32 -4.52 -9.71 -2.05
N PRO A 33 -3.83 -8.97 -1.17
CA PRO A 33 -3.05 -7.82 -1.58
C PRO A 33 -2.07 -8.20 -2.70
N ASP A 34 -1.90 -7.31 -3.67
CA ASP A 34 -0.97 -7.53 -4.77
C ASP A 34 0.44 -7.82 -4.27
N VAL A 35 1.21 -8.56 -5.09
CA VAL A 35 2.59 -8.94 -4.79
C VAL A 35 3.47 -7.70 -4.53
N GLY A 36 3.10 -6.55 -5.13
CA GLY A 36 3.71 -5.23 -4.99
C GLY A 36 3.05 -4.30 -3.95
N ALA A 37 2.07 -4.78 -3.17
CA ALA A 37 1.57 -4.03 -2.02
C ALA A 37 2.71 -3.72 -1.04
N LEU A 38 2.59 -2.60 -0.32
CA LEU A 38 3.61 -2.07 0.58
C LEU A 38 4.12 -3.16 1.54
N LYS A 39 5.35 -3.61 1.29
CA LYS A 39 6.07 -4.62 2.09
C LYS A 39 7.25 -3.94 2.76
N ALA A 40 7.42 -4.21 4.06
CA ALA A 40 8.57 -3.75 4.82
C ALA A 40 9.43 -4.95 5.21
N TRP A 41 10.74 -4.84 4.99
CA TRP A 41 11.75 -5.78 5.44
C TRP A 41 12.68 -5.08 6.42
N ASN A 42 13.07 -5.78 7.48
CA ASN A 42 14.11 -5.33 8.39
C ASN A 42 15.39 -6.10 8.07
N LEU A 43 16.49 -5.39 7.90
CA LEU A 43 17.82 -5.93 7.71
C LEU A 43 18.70 -5.48 8.87
N ASP A 44 19.11 -6.43 9.69
CA ASP A 44 20.04 -6.19 10.79
C ASP A 44 21.47 -6.40 10.28
N VAL A 45 22.28 -5.33 10.27
CA VAL A 45 23.70 -5.33 9.86
C VAL A 45 24.54 -4.83 11.02
N LYS A 46 25.28 -5.74 11.67
CA LYS A 46 26.02 -5.47 12.91
C LYS A 46 25.07 -4.89 13.98
N GLU A 47 25.37 -3.70 14.49
CA GLU A 47 24.56 -2.99 15.49
C GLU A 47 23.50 -2.06 14.86
N LYS A 48 23.33 -2.09 13.53
CA LYS A 48 22.38 -1.23 12.81
C LYS A 48 21.19 -2.02 12.30
N ARG A 49 19.99 -1.50 12.51
CA ARG A 49 18.75 -1.98 11.89
C ARG A 49 18.35 -1.05 10.76
N LEU A 50 18.31 -1.60 9.54
CA LEU A 50 17.87 -0.91 8.34
C LEU A 50 16.47 -1.40 7.98
N GLN A 51 15.57 -0.47 7.65
CA GLN A 51 14.26 -0.83 7.14
C GLN A 51 14.13 -0.49 5.66
N PHE A 52 13.68 -1.49 4.91
CA PHE A 52 13.48 -1.49 3.47
C PHE A 52 11.99 -1.55 3.20
N VAL A 53 11.42 -0.53 2.55
CA VAL A 53 9.98 -0.52 2.22
C VAL A 53 9.78 -0.47 0.71
N ASN A 54 9.04 -1.44 0.19
CA ASN A 54 8.56 -1.45 -1.19
C ASN A 54 7.49 -0.37 -1.38
N GLY A 55 7.81 0.64 -2.19
CA GLY A 55 6.94 1.73 -2.56
C GLY A 55 6.30 1.58 -3.94
N MET A 56 6.16 0.39 -4.53
CA MET A 56 5.63 0.20 -5.90
C MET A 56 4.33 0.98 -6.21
N ALA A 57 3.48 1.24 -5.20
CA ALA A 57 2.27 2.04 -5.33
C ALA A 57 2.49 3.58 -5.28
N ALA A 58 3.72 4.06 -5.18
CA ALA A 58 4.10 5.47 -5.12
C ALA A 58 4.52 6.02 -6.49
N ASN A 59 3.73 5.72 -7.52
CA ASN A 59 4.00 6.12 -8.90
C ASN A 59 3.56 7.57 -9.23
N ASP A 60 2.75 8.19 -8.38
CA ASP A 60 2.38 9.61 -8.47
C ASP A 60 2.74 10.37 -7.17
N PRO A 61 2.95 11.71 -7.24
CA PRO A 61 3.41 12.50 -6.09
C PRO A 61 2.51 12.43 -4.85
N VAL A 62 1.19 12.27 -5.04
CA VAL A 62 0.23 12.19 -3.94
C VAL A 62 0.39 10.85 -3.23
N SER A 63 0.41 9.76 -3.99
CA SER A 63 0.62 8.41 -3.46
C SER A 63 1.99 8.28 -2.79
N THR A 64 3.05 8.85 -3.38
CA THR A 64 4.39 8.90 -2.76
C THR A 64 4.37 9.56 -1.39
N LEU A 65 3.74 10.74 -1.26
CA LEU A 65 3.67 11.45 0.01
C LEU A 65 2.83 10.71 1.05
N GLN A 66 1.74 10.08 0.63
CA GLN A 66 0.89 9.29 1.52
C GLN A 66 1.62 8.06 2.06
N ILE A 67 2.33 7.33 1.19
CA ILE A 67 3.16 6.19 1.55
C ILE A 67 4.29 6.63 2.49
N TRP A 68 4.98 7.75 2.19
CA TRP A 68 6.01 8.32 3.05
C TRP A 68 5.49 8.57 4.47
N LYS A 69 4.39 9.33 4.58
CA LYS A 69 3.77 9.65 5.89
C LYS A 69 3.34 8.40 6.67
N PHE A 70 2.79 7.41 5.97
CA PHE A 70 2.39 6.15 6.58
C PHE A 70 3.60 5.38 7.14
N VAL A 71 4.68 5.27 6.35
CA VAL A 71 5.89 4.55 6.73
C VAL A 71 6.56 5.18 7.94
N ILE A 72 6.80 6.50 7.93
CA ILE A 72 7.46 7.18 9.07
C ILE A 72 6.64 7.14 10.36
N GLY A 73 5.30 7.14 10.24
CA GLY A 73 4.41 7.07 11.40
C GLY A 73 4.31 5.66 11.99
N ARG A 74 4.41 4.63 11.14
CA ARG A 74 4.31 3.23 11.56
C ARG A 74 5.63 2.60 11.95
N PHE A 75 6.73 3.13 11.42
CA PHE A 75 8.09 2.65 11.69
C PHE A 75 9.01 3.84 12.01
N PRO A 76 8.95 4.37 13.25
CA PRO A 76 9.89 5.38 13.70
C PRO A 76 11.29 4.76 13.71
N ALA A 77 12.15 5.22 12.80
CA ALA A 77 13.44 4.58 12.56
C ALA A 77 14.52 5.17 13.45
N ASP A 78 14.89 4.46 14.51
CA ASP A 78 16.08 4.78 15.32
C ASP A 78 17.41 4.55 14.55
N GLY A 79 17.35 3.89 13.38
CA GLY A 79 18.50 3.57 12.52
C GLY A 79 18.42 4.08 11.07
N GLY A 80 17.36 4.81 10.72
CA GLY A 80 17.07 5.30 9.35
C GLY A 80 16.21 4.36 8.49
N THR A 81 15.41 4.94 7.60
CA THR A 81 14.52 4.20 6.66
C THR A 81 14.96 4.43 5.22
N CYS A 82 15.05 3.36 4.43
CA CYS A 82 15.25 3.44 2.99
C CYS A 82 13.98 3.00 2.26
N ILE A 83 13.46 3.88 1.40
CA ILE A 83 12.30 3.61 0.55
C ILE A 83 12.78 3.50 -0.88
N PHE A 84 12.36 2.44 -1.57
CA PHE A 84 12.65 2.20 -2.97
C PHE A 84 11.35 2.01 -3.75
N PHE A 85 11.38 2.46 -5.00
CA PHE A 85 10.27 2.44 -5.94
C PHE A 85 10.59 1.48 -7.08
#